data_AF-A0A1J3D6G2-F1
#
_entry.id   AF-A0A1J3D6G2-F1
#
_cell.length_a   1.000
_cell.length_b   1.000
_cell.length_c   1.000
_cell.angle_alpha   90.00
_cell.angle_beta   90.00
_cell.angle_gamma   90.00
#
_symmetry.space_group_name_H-M   'P 1'
#
loop_
_entity.id
_entity.type
_entity.pdbx_description
1 polymer ?
#
loop_
_entity_poly.entity_id
_entity_poly.type
_entity_poly.pdbx_seq_one_letter_code
_entity_poly.pdbx_strand_id
1 'polypeptide(L)'
;VTFVSSEVVPPELSRTISYGNVAYKLYSHSFLHYGQDAAEEELLESLQNSVANSTEDGIVTDPCTPKGYIFDKSSLKNSSVQAAGNFNECRSATFAML
;
A
#
# COMPACT_ATOMS: atom_id res chain seq x y z
N VAL A 1 2.06 12.88 5.00
CA VAL A 1 2.34 14.08 4.19
C VAL A 1 2.26 15.31 5.08
N THR A 2 3.20 16.24 4.94
CA THR A 2 3.29 17.45 5.77
C THR A 2 3.75 18.64 4.94
N PHE A 3 3.03 19.76 5.00
CA PHE A 3 3.37 20.98 4.27
C PHE A 3 2.72 22.22 4.93
N VAL A 4 3.22 23.41 4.60
CA VAL A 4 2.58 24.68 4.98
C VAL A 4 1.38 24.90 4.06
N SER A 5 0.17 24.97 4.62
CA SER A 5 -1.04 25.21 3.83
C SER A 5 -1.43 26.68 3.85
N SER A 6 -1.81 27.23 2.70
CA SER A 6 -2.47 28.54 2.57
C SER A 6 -3.98 28.48 2.85
N GLU A 7 -4.54 27.28 2.97
CA GLU A 7 -5.97 27.04 3.18
C GLU A 7 -6.31 26.83 4.67
N VAL A 8 -7.60 26.85 4.97
CA VAL A 8 -8.10 26.54 6.32
C VAL A 8 -8.03 25.03 6.54
N VAL A 9 -7.04 24.60 7.33
CA VAL A 9 -6.86 23.20 7.73
C VAL A 9 -7.73 22.86 8.96
N PRO A 10 -8.46 21.72 8.97
CA PRO A 10 -9.16 21.23 10.15
C PRO A 10 -8.24 21.08 11.37
N PRO A 11 -8.72 21.35 12.60
CA PRO A 11 -7.88 21.28 13.80
C PRO A 11 -7.13 19.96 14.00
N GLU A 12 -7.73 18.84 13.59
CA GLU A 12 -7.19 17.48 13.74
C GLU A 12 -5.97 17.25 12.84
N LEU A 13 -5.89 17.99 11.72
CA LEU A 13 -4.84 17.91 10.72
C LEU A 13 -3.88 19.09 10.79
N SER A 14 -4.18 20.09 11.64
CA SER A 14 -3.42 21.33 11.78
C SER A 14 -2.40 21.21 12.91
N ARG A 15 -1.13 21.48 12.61
CA ARG A 15 -0.05 21.55 13.58
C ARG A 15 0.62 22.92 13.50
N THR A 16 0.67 23.65 14.60
CA THR A 16 1.43 24.91 14.66
C THR A 16 2.78 24.63 15.32
N ILE A 17 3.86 25.00 14.64
CA ILE A 17 5.21 24.96 15.18
C ILE A 17 5.85 26.34 15.10
N SER A 18 6.74 26.64 16.04
CA SER A 18 7.56 27.84 16.00
C SER A 18 9.01 27.42 15.75
N TYR A 19 9.62 27.98 14.71
CA TYR A 19 11.03 27.74 14.41
C TYR A 19 11.72 29.07 14.11
N GLY A 20 12.73 29.39 14.92
CA GLY A 20 13.26 30.76 15.01
C GLY A 20 12.17 31.74 15.47
N ASN A 21 11.98 32.82 14.72
CA ASN A 21 10.97 33.85 15.00
C ASN A 21 9.73 33.75 14.10
N VAL A 22 9.52 32.60 13.44
CA VAL A 22 8.41 32.38 12.51
C VAL A 22 7.52 31.25 13.04
N ALA A 23 6.21 31.51 13.08
CA ALA A 23 5.19 30.51 13.38
C ALA A 23 4.67 29.92 12.05
N TYR A 24 4.74 28.59 11.93
CA TYR A 24 4.25 27.85 10.77
C TYR A 24 2.98 27.10 11.14
N LYS A 25 1.92 27.29 10.36
CA LYS A 25 0.71 26.47 10.41
C LYS A 25 0.81 25.39 9.35
N LEU A 26 1.02 24.15 9.79
CA LEU A 26 1.24 23.00 8.93
C LEU A 26 -0.04 22.19 8.79
N TYR A 27 -0.34 21.73 7.58
CA TYR A 27 -1.10 20.52 7.39
C TYR A 27 -0.18 19.33 7.67
N SER A 28 -0.63 18.37 8.46
CA SER A 28 0.12 17.13 8.68
C SER A 28 -0.84 15.97 8.89
N HIS A 29 -0.68 14.93 8.06
CA HIS A 29 -1.46 13.70 8.19
C HIS A 29 -0.59 12.47 7.96
N SER A 30 -0.85 11.43 8.75
CA SER A 30 -0.21 10.12 8.64
C SER A 30 -1.26 9.11 8.22
N PHE A 31 -1.10 8.51 7.03
CA PHE A 31 -1.96 7.46 6.53
C PHE A 31 -1.47 6.12 7.08
N LEU A 32 -2.00 5.72 8.23
CA LEU A 32 -1.68 4.42 8.83
C LEU A 32 -2.08 3.30 7.86
N HIS A 33 -1.24 2.25 7.76
CA HIS A 33 -1.36 1.13 6.82
C HIS A 33 -1.00 1.39 5.35
N TYR A 34 -0.75 2.65 4.95
CA TYR A 34 -0.29 2.99 3.59
C TYR A 34 1.23 3.08 3.46
N GLY A 35 1.98 2.54 4.43
CA GLY A 35 3.42 2.36 4.31
C GLY A 35 3.72 1.23 3.31
N GLN A 36 4.92 1.24 2.72
CA GLN A 36 5.30 0.26 1.68
C GLN A 36 5.07 -1.19 2.13
N ASP A 37 5.61 -1.58 3.28
CA ASP A 37 5.51 -2.97 3.78
C ASP A 37 4.06 -3.36 4.08
N ALA A 38 3.28 -2.47 4.68
CA ALA A 38 1.88 -2.73 5.01
C ALA A 38 1.00 -2.82 3.76
N ALA A 39 1.24 -1.97 2.75
CA ALA A 39 0.54 -2.03 1.48
C ALA A 39 0.93 -3.28 0.67
N GLU A 40 2.18 -3.72 0.73
CA GLU A 40 2.61 -4.98 0.12
C GLU A 40 1.94 -6.18 0.79
N GLU A 41 1.89 -6.20 2.13
CA GLU A 41 1.20 -7.24 2.90
C GLU A 41 -0.29 -7.30 2.54
N GLU A 42 -0.98 -6.15 2.54
CA GLU A 42 -2.41 -6.08 2.19
C GLU A 42 -2.69 -6.57 0.76
N LEU A 43 -1.84 -6.19 -0.21
CA LEU A 43 -1.96 -6.67 -1.59
C LEU A 43 -1.78 -8.19 -1.64
N LEU A 44 -0.75 -8.72 -0.99
CA LEU A 44 -0.47 -10.15 -0.97
C LEU A 44 -1.61 -10.94 -0.30
N GLU A 45 -2.16 -10.43 0.80
CA GLU A 45 -3.33 -11.03 1.47
C GLU A 45 -4.57 -11.02 0.58
N SER A 46 -4.84 -9.91 -0.12
CA SER A 46 -5.94 -9.81 -1.09
C SER A 46 -5.82 -10.87 -2.20
N LEU A 47 -4.62 -11.02 -2.76
CA LEU A 47 -4.33 -12.06 -3.75
C LEU A 47 -4.53 -13.47 -3.17
N GLN A 48 -4.04 -13.75 -1.96
CA GLN A 48 -4.21 -15.05 -1.31
C GLN A 48 -5.67 -15.38 -1.00
N ASN A 49 -6.46 -14.39 -0.59
CA ASN A 49 -7.89 -14.54 -0.32
C ASN A 49 -8.69 -14.78 -1.61
N SER A 50 -8.25 -14.20 -2.74
CA SER A 50 -8.88 -14.46 -4.03
C SER A 50 -8.73 -15.93 -4.47
N VAL A 51 -7.58 -16.57 -4.15
CA VAL A 51 -7.38 -18.01 -4.36
C VAL A 51 -8.37 -18.82 -3.52
N ALA A 52 -8.46 -18.52 -2.22
CA ALA A 52 -9.26 -19.31 -1.29
C ALA A 52 -10.76 -19.35 -1.64
N ASN A 53 -11.24 -18.33 -2.35
CA ASN A 53 -12.63 -18.21 -2.79
C ASN A 53 -12.87 -18.74 -4.22
N SER A 54 -11.83 -19.18 -4.94
CA SER A 54 -11.94 -19.70 -6.30
C SER A 54 -12.09 -21.24 -6.31
N THR A 55 -13.01 -21.77 -7.12
CA THR A 55 -13.28 -23.21 -7.27
C THR A 55 -12.48 -23.90 -8.39
N GLU A 56 -11.77 -23.13 -9.22
CA GLU A 56 -10.83 -23.67 -10.22
C GLU A 56 -9.43 -23.76 -9.61
N ASP A 57 -8.52 -24.53 -10.22
CA ASP A 57 -7.07 -24.62 -9.89
C ASP A 57 -6.35 -23.27 -10.17
N GLY A 58 -6.86 -22.20 -9.55
CA GLY A 58 -6.63 -20.81 -9.85
C GLY A 58 -5.29 -20.35 -9.29
N ILE A 59 -4.25 -20.54 -10.09
CA ILE A 59 -2.99 -19.84 -9.89
C ILE A 59 -3.29 -18.34 -9.99
N VAL A 60 -3.16 -17.63 -8.87
CA VAL A 60 -3.28 -16.18 -8.83
C VAL A 60 -1.88 -15.61 -9.07
N THR A 61 -1.79 -14.55 -9.85
CA THR A 61 -0.51 -13.92 -10.14
C THR A 61 -0.37 -12.63 -9.36
N ASP A 62 0.82 -12.42 -8.80
CA ASP A 62 1.23 -11.13 -8.25
C ASP A 62 1.88 -10.30 -9.36
N PRO A 63 1.22 -9.22 -9.82
CA PRO A 63 1.78 -8.38 -10.86
C PRO A 63 2.88 -7.44 -10.34
N CYS A 64 2.99 -7.20 -9.03
CA CYS A 64 3.95 -6.27 -8.45
C CYS A 64 5.32 -6.90 -8.18
N THR A 65 5.36 -8.21 -7.93
CA THR A 65 6.62 -8.92 -7.77
C THR A 65 7.22 -9.33 -9.13
N PRO A 66 8.51 -9.09 -9.39
CA PRO A 66 9.15 -9.43 -10.66
C PRO A 66 9.03 -10.91 -11.03
N LYS A 67 8.75 -11.18 -12.31
CA LYS A 67 8.65 -12.54 -12.84
C LYS A 67 9.91 -13.35 -12.53
N GLY A 68 9.70 -14.58 -12.03
CA GLY A 68 10.78 -15.50 -11.67
C GLY A 68 11.23 -15.38 -10.22
N TYR A 69 10.71 -14.40 -9.46
CA TYR A 69 10.82 -14.41 -8.01
C TYR A 69 10.07 -15.61 -7.42
N ILE A 70 10.72 -16.30 -6.50
CA ILE A 70 10.15 -17.45 -5.79
C ILE A 70 9.90 -16.98 -4.37
N PHE A 71 8.63 -16.87 -4.01
CA PHE A 71 8.27 -16.55 -2.65
C PHE A 71 8.67 -17.68 -1.69
N ASP A 72 9.08 -17.31 -0.48
CA ASP A 72 9.24 -18.29 0.58
C ASP A 72 7.84 -18.85 0.95
N LYS A 73 7.76 -20.18 1.06
CA LYS A 73 6.53 -20.88 1.48
C LYS A 73 6.11 -20.48 2.88
N SER A 74 7.03 -20.01 3.72
CA SER A 74 6.71 -19.48 5.05
C SER A 74 5.96 -18.13 4.99
N SER A 75 6.16 -17.36 3.92
CA SER A 75 5.56 -16.04 3.72
C SER A 75 4.20 -16.09 3.03
N LEU A 76 3.78 -17.26 2.53
CA LEU A 76 2.49 -17.45 1.87
C LEU A 76 1.58 -18.36 2.68
N LYS A 77 0.37 -17.88 2.95
CA LYS A 77 -0.71 -18.73 3.48
C LYS A 77 -1.14 -19.78 2.43
N ASN A 78 -1.07 -19.44 1.13
CA ASN A 78 -1.44 -20.30 0.01
C ASN A 78 -0.34 -20.33 -1.06
N SER A 79 0.13 -21.51 -1.47
CA SER A 79 1.25 -21.68 -2.43
C SER A 79 0.91 -21.38 -3.90
N SER A 80 -0.27 -20.83 -4.18
CA SER A 80 -0.79 -20.63 -5.54
C SER A 80 -0.52 -19.22 -6.09
N VAL A 81 0.06 -18.31 -5.30
CA VAL A 81 0.46 -16.98 -5.78
C VAL A 81 1.81 -17.06 -6.49
N GLN A 82 1.87 -16.60 -7.74
CA GLN A 82 3.08 -16.60 -8.56
C GLN A 82 3.46 -15.19 -9.00
N ALA A 83 4.74 -14.86 -8.90
CA ALA A 83 5.25 -13.56 -9.36
C ALA A 83 5.18 -13.46 -10.91
N ALA A 84 4.53 -12.41 -11.41
CA ALA A 84 4.32 -12.19 -12.84
C ALA A 84 4.98 -10.91 -13.38
N GLY A 85 5.23 -9.91 -12.53
CA GLY A 85 5.95 -8.69 -12.90
C GLY A 85 5.32 -7.91 -14.06
N ASN A 86 4.12 -7.38 -13.86
CA ASN A 86 3.38 -6.55 -14.81
C ASN A 86 3.09 -5.17 -14.20
N PHE A 87 3.81 -4.15 -14.65
CA PHE A 87 3.69 -2.79 -14.12
C PHE A 87 2.26 -2.22 -14.23
N ASN A 88 1.57 -2.45 -15.35
CA ASN A 88 0.24 -1.87 -15.58
C ASN A 88 -0.81 -2.51 -14.66
N GLU A 89 -0.74 -3.82 -14.49
CA GLU A 89 -1.60 -4.55 -13.56
C GLU A 89 -1.26 -4.22 -12.10
N CYS A 90 0.03 -4.14 -11.75
CA CYS A 90 0.47 -3.74 -10.42
C CYS A 90 -0.04 -2.35 -10.06
N ARG A 91 0.09 -1.39 -10.98
CA ARG A 91 -0.46 -0.04 -10.81
C ARG A 91 -1.98 -0.07 -10.61
N SER A 92 -2.68 -0.91 -11.36
CA SER A 92 -4.15 -1.01 -11.27
C SER A 92 -4.58 -1.67 -9.95
N ALA A 93 -3.87 -2.71 -9.51
CA ALA A 93 -4.13 -3.41 -8.25
C ALA A 93 -3.85 -2.51 -7.04
N THR A 94 -2.71 -1.84 -7.00
CA THR A 94 -2.36 -0.90 -5.91
C THR A 94 -3.27 0.33 -5.87
N PHE A 95 -3.75 0.81 -7.03
CA PHE A 95 -4.72 1.90 -7.08
C PHE A 95 -6.09 1.51 -6.50
N ALA A 96 -6.49 0.24 -6.61
CA ALA A 96 -7.75 -0.24 -6.03
C ALA A 96 -7.75 -0.30 -4.49
N MET A 97 -6.59 -0.10 -3.85
CA MET A 97 -6.41 -0.09 -2.39
C MET A 97 -6.45 1.33 -1.79
N LEU A 98 -6.57 2.37 -2.62
CA LEU A 98 -6.64 3.78 -2.22
C LEU A 98 -8.09 4.28 -2.17
#